data_AF-A0AAP9DZA2-F1
#
_entry.id   AF-A0AAP9DZA2-F1
#
_cell.length_a   1.000
_cell.length_b   1.000
_cell.length_c   1.000
_cell.angle_alpha   90.00
_cell.angle_beta   90.00
_cell.angle_gamma   90.00
#
_symmetry.space_group_name_H-M   'P 1'
#
loop_
_entity.id
_entity.type
_entity.pdbx_description
1 polymer ?
#
loop_
_entity_poly.entity_id
_entity_poly.type
_entity_poly.pdbx_seq_one_letter_code
_entity_poly.pdbx_strand_id
1 'polypeptide(L)'
;MRRQEFEMMDREETEQFLQEMSFGILGTIHPDGWPELTPLNFVYHKECLYFHGSVAGQKMKNIKADQRVTFAVAKEYAIVPSYFTDPELACPATAFFKSVLIKGHAEILTDLTEKAEALSAFMRKLQPEGGYVPIDPEDPAYTGRIKSTSVVRITVHDLSAKYKFGQNMKPSAYEKVTAGLLERDKGLDRDTVVLMEALCPHHRKNGGD
;
A
#
# COMPACT_ATOMS: atom_id res chain seq x y z
N MET A 1 -17.30 -0.47 -1.80
CA MET A 1 -16.64 -0.90 -3.07
C MET A 1 -17.69 -1.41 -4.08
N ARG A 2 -17.51 -1.33 -5.41
CA ARG A 2 -18.52 -1.86 -6.39
C ARG A 2 -18.62 -3.38 -6.39
N ARG A 3 -17.49 -4.07 -6.26
CA ARG A 3 -17.37 -5.53 -6.24
C ARG A 3 -16.85 -5.94 -4.87
N GLN A 4 -17.74 -6.40 -4.01
CA GLN A 4 -17.46 -6.72 -2.61
C GLN A 4 -16.57 -7.96 -2.49
N GLU A 5 -16.57 -8.84 -3.50
CA GLU A 5 -15.72 -10.03 -3.52
C GLU A 5 -14.21 -9.73 -3.62
N PHE A 6 -13.85 -8.47 -3.89
CA PHE A 6 -12.46 -7.99 -3.89
C PHE A 6 -12.15 -7.12 -2.67
N GLU A 7 -13.12 -6.85 -1.81
CA GLU A 7 -12.94 -6.04 -0.62
C GLU A 7 -12.17 -6.86 0.42
N MET A 8 -11.05 -6.32 0.88
CA MET A 8 -10.26 -6.92 1.94
C MET A 8 -10.67 -6.27 3.27
N MET A 9 -11.26 -7.09 4.14
CA MET A 9 -11.70 -6.68 5.48
C MET A 9 -10.72 -7.10 6.57
N ASP A 10 -9.76 -7.97 6.25
CA ASP A 10 -8.70 -8.35 7.17
C ASP A 10 -7.73 -7.17 7.33
N ARG A 11 -7.68 -6.69 8.56
CA ARG A 11 -6.89 -5.54 8.93
C ARG A 11 -5.40 -5.88 8.97
N GLU A 12 -5.01 -7.03 9.51
CA GLU A 12 -3.61 -7.43 9.62
C GLU A 12 -2.99 -7.59 8.23
N GLU A 13 -3.72 -8.23 7.31
CA GLU A 13 -3.32 -8.41 5.92
C GLU A 13 -3.19 -7.05 5.17
N THR A 14 -4.03 -6.08 5.52
CA THR A 14 -3.95 -4.71 4.99
C THR A 14 -2.73 -3.96 5.53
N GLU A 15 -2.48 -4.08 6.84
CA GLU A 15 -1.34 -3.46 7.50
C GLU A 15 -0.01 -4.05 7.01
N GLN A 16 0.06 -5.37 6.83
CA GLN A 16 1.22 -6.05 6.25
C GLN A 16 1.51 -5.50 4.85
N PHE A 17 0.49 -5.38 3.99
CA PHE A 17 0.68 -4.81 2.66
C PHE A 17 1.19 -3.35 2.71
N LEU A 18 0.67 -2.51 3.62
CA LEU A 18 1.17 -1.15 3.80
C LEU A 18 2.62 -1.11 4.32
N GLN A 19 3.02 -2.09 5.14
CA GLN A 19 4.39 -2.23 5.62
C GLN A 19 5.36 -2.68 4.52
N GLU A 20 4.93 -3.55 3.60
CA GLU A 20 5.73 -4.02 2.46
C GLU A 20 6.05 -2.90 1.45
N MET A 21 5.16 -1.91 1.29
CA MET A 21 5.25 -0.93 0.20
C MET A 21 6.08 0.29 0.56
N SER A 22 7.21 0.53 -0.11
CA SER A 22 8.13 1.64 0.24
C SER A 22 7.56 3.04 0.01
N PHE A 23 6.69 3.21 -0.99
CA PHE A 23 6.10 4.50 -1.36
C PHE A 23 4.61 4.36 -1.71
N GLY A 24 3.91 5.49 -1.68
CA GLY A 24 2.53 5.63 -2.14
C GLY A 24 2.30 6.99 -2.75
N ILE A 25 1.07 7.26 -3.16
CA ILE A 25 0.66 8.49 -3.84
C ILE A 25 -0.22 9.30 -2.90
N LEU A 26 0.27 10.45 -2.47
CA LEU A 26 -0.48 11.44 -1.71
C LEU A 26 -1.27 12.34 -2.67
N GLY A 27 -2.59 12.37 -2.51
CA GLY A 27 -3.48 13.36 -3.10
C GLY A 27 -3.76 14.50 -2.13
N THR A 28 -3.49 15.72 -2.57
CA THR A 28 -3.84 16.97 -1.88
C THR A 28 -4.67 17.85 -2.82
N ILE A 29 -5.38 18.83 -2.28
CA ILE A 29 -6.17 19.77 -3.08
C ILE A 29 -5.44 21.10 -3.15
N HIS A 30 -5.15 21.54 -4.37
CA HIS A 30 -4.56 22.84 -4.63
C HIS A 30 -5.61 23.94 -4.43
N PRO A 31 -5.24 25.17 -4.00
CA PRO A 31 -6.22 26.24 -3.75
C PRO A 31 -7.08 26.66 -4.95
N ASP A 32 -6.63 26.39 -6.18
CA ASP A 32 -7.41 26.61 -7.42
C ASP A 32 -8.36 25.46 -7.76
N GLY A 33 -8.43 24.43 -6.90
CA GLY A 33 -9.32 23.28 -7.02
C GLY A 33 -8.72 22.08 -7.76
N TRP A 34 -7.51 22.18 -8.33
CA TRP A 34 -6.87 21.03 -8.99
C TRP A 34 -6.30 20.04 -7.95
N PRO A 35 -6.52 18.73 -8.12
CA PRO A 35 -5.86 17.74 -7.28
C PRO A 35 -4.37 17.62 -7.65
N GLU A 36 -3.51 17.57 -6.64
CA GLU A 36 -2.08 17.32 -6.80
C GLU A 36 -1.73 15.94 -6.26
N LEU A 37 -1.08 15.12 -7.09
CA LEU A 37 -0.64 13.77 -6.75
C LEU A 37 0.88 13.74 -6.58
N THR A 38 1.35 13.41 -5.39
CA THR A 38 2.77 13.34 -5.04
C THR A 38 3.15 11.92 -4.62
N PRO A 39 3.97 11.20 -5.39
CA PRO A 39 4.62 9.98 -4.91
C PRO A 39 5.59 10.30 -3.78
N LEU A 40 5.51 9.57 -2.67
CA LEU A 40 6.40 9.76 -1.52
C LEU A 40 6.55 8.50 -0.68
N ASN A 41 7.67 8.41 0.04
CA ASN A 41 7.92 7.32 0.97
C ASN A 41 7.07 7.48 2.22
N PHE A 42 6.56 6.37 2.74
CA PHE A 42 5.69 6.38 3.91
C PHE A 42 5.97 5.20 4.85
N VAL A 43 5.49 5.34 6.09
CA VAL A 43 5.31 4.24 7.03
C VAL A 43 3.90 4.22 7.54
N TYR A 44 3.36 3.03 7.77
CA TYR A 44 2.12 2.84 8.51
C TYR A 44 2.49 2.37 9.91
N HIS A 45 2.16 3.17 10.93
CA HIS A 45 2.55 2.91 12.31
C HIS A 45 1.47 3.42 13.26
N LYS A 46 1.12 2.64 14.28
CA LYS A 46 0.07 2.99 15.27
C LYS A 46 -1.20 3.52 14.58
N GLU A 47 -1.69 2.78 13.58
CA GLU A 47 -2.91 3.09 12.81
C GLU A 47 -2.88 4.41 12.01
N CYS A 48 -1.71 5.05 11.91
CA CYS A 48 -1.52 6.29 11.17
C CYS A 48 -0.51 6.09 10.03
N LEU A 49 -0.66 6.88 8.97
CA LEU A 49 0.37 7.02 7.95
C LEU A 49 1.30 8.18 8.33
N TYR A 50 2.60 8.00 8.17
CA TYR A 50 3.58 9.07 8.31
C TYR A 50 4.42 9.19 7.06
N PHE A 51 4.69 10.42 6.65
CA PHE A 51 5.71 10.72 5.67
C PHE A 51 6.61 11.86 6.14
N HIS A 52 7.80 11.94 5.57
CA HIS A 52 8.74 13.03 5.86
C HIS A 52 9.14 13.75 4.57
N GLY A 53 9.72 14.94 4.72
CA GLY A 53 10.30 15.67 3.59
C GLY A 53 10.65 17.11 3.93
N SER A 54 10.80 17.92 2.89
CA SER A 54 11.04 19.36 3.03
C SER A 54 9.89 20.06 3.75
N VAL A 55 10.22 20.99 4.64
CA VAL A 55 9.29 21.92 5.34
C VAL A 55 8.56 22.86 4.37
N ALA A 56 9.05 22.98 3.15
CA ALA A 56 8.51 23.83 2.10
C ALA A 56 8.16 23.03 0.84
N GLY A 57 7.27 23.58 0.03
CA GLY A 57 6.82 22.99 -1.22
C GLY A 57 5.31 23.03 -1.36
N GLN A 58 4.81 22.70 -2.54
CA GLN A 58 3.40 22.85 -2.87
C GLN A 58 2.51 21.97 -2.00
N LYS A 59 2.83 20.67 -1.83
CA LYS A 59 2.13 19.77 -0.89
C LYS A 59 1.95 20.35 0.52
N MET A 60 2.95 21.05 1.05
CA MET A 60 2.88 21.63 2.41
C MET A 60 1.96 22.84 2.45
N LYS A 61 1.87 23.62 1.37
CA LYS A 61 0.91 24.71 1.23
C LYS A 61 -0.51 24.15 1.13
N ASN A 62 -0.71 23.11 0.33
CA ASN A 62 -2.01 22.46 0.16
C ASN A 62 -2.51 21.89 1.50
N ILE A 63 -1.68 21.14 2.24
CA ILE A 63 -2.04 20.57 3.56
C ILE A 63 -2.40 21.66 4.58
N LYS A 64 -1.71 22.80 4.56
CA LYS A 64 -2.02 23.93 5.44
C LYS A 64 -3.35 24.60 5.10
N ALA A 65 -3.73 24.59 3.82
CA ALA A 65 -5.00 25.16 3.36
C ALA A 65 -6.18 24.19 3.59
N ASP A 66 -5.96 22.90 3.38
CA ASP A 66 -6.94 21.84 3.61
C ASP A 66 -6.23 20.57 4.09
N GLN A 67 -6.55 20.13 5.30
CA GLN A 67 -5.95 18.95 5.90
C GLN A 67 -6.50 17.64 5.32
N ARG A 68 -7.62 17.67 4.57
CA ARG A 68 -8.20 16.47 3.97
C ARG A 68 -7.31 15.98 2.84
N VAL A 69 -6.80 14.76 2.99
CA VAL A 69 -5.93 14.13 2.00
C VAL A 69 -6.44 12.75 1.64
N THR A 70 -6.04 12.29 0.45
CA THR A 70 -6.18 10.89 0.05
C THR A 70 -4.80 10.27 -0.11
N PHE A 71 -4.64 9.01 0.24
CA PHE A 71 -3.40 8.28 0.03
C PHE A 71 -3.69 6.95 -0.67
N ALA A 72 -2.99 6.67 -1.76
CA ALA A 72 -3.16 5.45 -2.53
C ALA A 72 -1.86 4.64 -2.56
N VAL A 73 -1.98 3.34 -2.32
CA VAL A 73 -0.90 2.36 -2.44
C VAL A 73 -1.40 1.22 -3.30
N ALA A 74 -0.61 0.77 -4.27
CA ALA A 74 -0.99 -0.34 -5.13
C ALA A 74 0.24 -1.15 -5.56
N LYS A 75 0.04 -2.45 -5.77
CA LYS A 75 1.05 -3.38 -6.29
C LYS A 75 0.37 -4.35 -7.26
N GLU A 76 0.88 -4.39 -8.48
CA GLU A 76 0.55 -5.44 -9.44
C GLU A 76 1.32 -6.72 -9.09
N TYR A 77 0.63 -7.85 -9.19
CA TYR A 77 1.20 -9.18 -8.94
C TYR A 77 1.33 -9.95 -10.25
N ALA A 78 0.29 -9.97 -11.09
CA ALA A 78 0.38 -10.61 -12.40
C ALA A 78 -0.59 -9.99 -13.41
N ILE A 79 -0.14 -9.91 -14.67
CA ILE A 79 -1.03 -9.79 -15.81
C ILE A 79 -1.43 -11.19 -16.27
N VAL A 80 -2.72 -11.47 -16.24
CA VAL A 80 -3.33 -12.70 -16.75
C VAL A 80 -3.78 -12.45 -18.18
N PRO A 81 -3.11 -13.04 -19.18
CA PRO A 81 -3.52 -12.90 -20.56
C PRO A 81 -4.81 -13.68 -20.83
N SER A 82 -5.58 -13.25 -21.82
CA SER A 82 -6.88 -13.89 -22.10
C SER A 82 -6.73 -15.35 -22.54
N TYR A 83 -5.68 -15.68 -23.29
CA TYR A 83 -5.38 -17.01 -23.82
C TYR A 83 -5.15 -18.08 -22.76
N PHE A 84 -5.02 -17.72 -21.47
CA PHE A 84 -5.08 -18.69 -20.38
C PHE A 84 -6.45 -19.35 -20.28
N THR A 85 -7.53 -18.63 -20.61
CA THR A 85 -8.91 -19.12 -20.44
C THR A 85 -9.68 -19.24 -21.74
N ASP A 86 -9.35 -18.41 -22.73
CA ASP A 86 -10.01 -18.37 -24.04
C ASP A 86 -8.99 -18.06 -25.15
N PRO A 87 -8.81 -18.94 -26.15
CA PRO A 87 -7.78 -18.77 -27.18
C PRO A 87 -8.08 -17.67 -28.20
N GLU A 88 -9.34 -17.22 -28.30
CA GLU A 88 -9.76 -16.26 -29.34
C GLU A 88 -10.18 -14.91 -28.74
N LEU A 89 -10.91 -14.93 -27.62
CA LEU A 89 -11.46 -13.70 -27.03
C LEU A 89 -10.42 -12.95 -26.19
N ALA A 90 -10.34 -11.63 -26.37
CA ALA A 90 -9.46 -10.77 -25.58
C ALA A 90 -10.04 -10.39 -24.19
N CYS A 91 -11.35 -10.45 -24.02
CA CYS A 91 -12.06 -9.96 -22.83
C CYS A 91 -11.61 -10.59 -21.49
N PRO A 92 -11.19 -11.87 -21.41
CA PRO A 92 -10.75 -12.46 -20.14
C PRO A 92 -9.44 -11.91 -19.58
N ALA A 93 -8.68 -11.11 -20.34
CA ALA A 93 -7.44 -10.53 -19.87
C ALA A 93 -7.68 -9.64 -18.64
N THR A 94 -6.82 -9.76 -17.62
CA THR A 94 -6.95 -9.00 -16.37
C THR A 94 -5.61 -8.82 -15.67
N ALA A 95 -5.54 -7.84 -14.75
CA ALA A 95 -4.48 -7.75 -13.75
C ALA A 95 -4.95 -8.31 -12.40
N PHE A 96 -4.04 -8.99 -11.70
CA PHE A 96 -4.13 -9.29 -10.27
C PHE A 96 -3.27 -8.32 -9.48
N PHE A 97 -3.84 -7.76 -8.41
CA PHE A 97 -3.23 -6.66 -7.68
C PHE A 97 -3.78 -6.55 -6.25
N LYS A 98 -3.01 -5.90 -5.40
CA LYS A 98 -3.47 -5.33 -4.13
C LYS A 98 -3.49 -3.80 -4.25
N SER A 99 -4.49 -3.15 -3.68
CA SER A 99 -4.51 -1.69 -3.53
C SER A 99 -5.19 -1.26 -2.26
N VAL A 100 -4.70 -0.20 -1.63
CA VAL A 100 -5.30 0.47 -0.47
C VAL A 100 -5.51 1.93 -0.80
N LEU A 101 -6.71 2.42 -0.51
CA LEU A 101 -7.07 3.84 -0.58
C LEU A 101 -7.47 4.31 0.82
N ILE A 102 -6.79 5.35 1.28
CA ILE A 102 -7.03 5.99 2.57
C ILE A 102 -7.51 7.41 2.33
N LYS A 103 -8.53 7.82 3.08
CA LYS A 103 -8.87 9.23 3.29
C LYS A 103 -8.52 9.57 4.73
N GLY A 104 -7.94 10.73 4.95
CA GLY A 104 -7.51 11.13 6.28
C GLY A 104 -7.27 12.61 6.41
N HIS A 105 -6.81 12.98 7.60
CA HIS A 105 -6.45 14.35 7.95
C HIS A 105 -4.95 14.44 8.18
N ALA A 106 -4.27 15.26 7.38
CA ALA A 106 -2.84 15.48 7.46
C ALA A 106 -2.50 16.58 8.48
N GLU A 107 -1.54 16.31 9.34
CA GLU A 107 -1.04 17.20 10.37
C GLU A 107 0.49 17.26 10.34
N ILE A 108 1.04 18.46 10.25
CA ILE A 108 2.49 18.68 10.30
C ILE A 108 2.93 18.65 11.75
N LEU A 109 3.75 17.66 12.11
CA LEU A 109 4.17 17.44 13.49
C LEU A 109 5.16 18.48 13.97
N THR A 110 4.95 18.95 15.21
CA THR A 110 5.87 19.83 15.94
C THR A 110 6.56 19.14 17.11
N ASP A 111 5.94 18.11 17.68
CA ASP A 111 6.49 17.33 18.79
C ASP A 111 7.71 16.51 18.34
N LEU A 112 8.84 16.67 19.03
CA LEU A 112 10.09 16.02 18.62
C LEU A 112 10.07 14.51 18.89
N THR A 113 9.36 14.07 19.93
CA THR A 113 9.24 12.66 20.29
C THR A 113 8.45 11.92 19.23
N GLU A 114 7.28 12.41 18.83
CA GLU A 114 6.46 11.79 17.77
C GLU A 114 7.20 11.79 16.42
N LYS A 115 7.95 12.85 16.11
CA LYS A 115 8.81 12.88 14.92
C LYS A 115 9.89 11.80 14.98
N ALA A 116 10.57 11.66 16.12
CA ALA A 116 11.59 10.63 16.32
C ALA A 116 11.00 9.22 16.19
N GLU A 117 9.79 8.97 16.73
CA GLU A 117 9.09 7.70 16.59
C GLU A 117 8.77 7.37 15.13
N ALA A 118 8.23 8.32 14.38
CA ALA A 118 7.90 8.16 12.97
C ALA A 118 9.16 7.91 12.12
N LEU A 119 10.23 8.68 12.33
CA LEU A 119 11.52 8.49 11.65
C LEU A 119 12.17 7.15 12.04
N SER A 120 12.01 6.71 13.28
CA SER A 120 12.46 5.37 13.71
C SER A 120 11.67 4.26 13.02
N ALA A 121 10.37 4.45 12.80
CA ALA A 121 9.55 3.53 12.02
C ALA A 121 10.03 3.43 10.57
N PHE A 122 10.47 4.55 9.96
CA PHE A 122 11.12 4.52 8.66
C PHE A 122 12.38 3.65 8.67
N MET A 123 13.23 3.82 9.68
CA MET A 123 14.47 3.03 9.74
C MET A 123 14.20 1.53 9.93
N ARG A 124 13.23 1.15 10.76
CA ARG A 124 12.80 -0.26 10.88
C ARG A 124 12.34 -0.87 9.55
N LYS A 125 11.75 -0.06 8.67
CA LYS A 125 11.27 -0.49 7.35
C LYS A 125 12.37 -0.50 6.29
N LEU A 126 13.25 0.50 6.30
CA LEU A 126 14.25 0.71 5.25
C LEU A 126 15.56 -0.04 5.50
N GLN A 127 15.93 -0.20 6.77
CA GLN A 127 17.19 -0.81 7.19
C GLN A 127 16.93 -1.71 8.43
N PRO A 128 16.09 -2.77 8.30
CA PRO A 128 15.70 -3.63 9.40
C PRO A 128 16.88 -4.33 10.10
N GLU A 129 17.99 -4.53 9.40
CA GLU A 129 19.23 -5.10 9.91
C GLU A 129 19.98 -4.18 10.91
N GLY A 130 19.55 -2.93 11.06
CA GLY A 130 20.21 -1.96 11.93
C GLY A 130 21.48 -1.40 11.30
N GLY A 131 22.50 -1.08 12.10
CA GLY A 131 23.72 -0.41 11.63
C GLY A 131 23.67 1.12 11.70
N TYR A 132 22.72 1.65 12.48
CA TYR A 132 22.59 3.07 12.81
C TYR A 132 22.35 3.21 14.32
N VAL A 133 22.72 4.36 14.88
CA VAL A 133 22.36 4.71 16.27
C VAL A 133 20.85 5.00 16.31
N PRO A 134 20.08 4.42 17.26
CA PRO A 134 18.66 4.72 17.40
C PRO A 134 18.38 6.22 17.47
N ILE A 135 17.31 6.68 16.82
CA ILE A 135 16.95 8.09 16.80
C ILE A 135 16.39 8.46 18.18
N ASP A 136 17.12 9.31 18.89
CA ASP A 136 16.73 9.86 20.18
C ASP A 136 16.53 11.38 20.04
N PRO A 137 15.34 11.94 20.39
CA PRO A 137 15.11 13.38 20.33
C PRO A 137 16.02 14.20 21.27
N GLU A 138 16.51 13.61 22.35
CA GLU A 138 17.38 14.24 23.34
C GLU A 138 18.88 14.11 23.01
N ASP A 139 19.25 13.27 22.04
CA ASP A 139 20.64 13.18 21.55
C ASP A 139 20.98 14.40 20.67
N PRO A 140 21.98 15.22 21.05
CA PRO A 140 22.41 16.39 20.26
C PRO A 140 22.77 16.07 18.80
N ALA A 141 23.19 14.84 18.48
CA ALA A 141 23.48 14.40 17.12
C ALA A 141 22.22 14.29 16.24
N TYR A 142 21.04 14.11 16.86
CA TYR A 142 19.75 13.95 16.19
C TYR A 142 18.83 15.15 16.36
N THR A 143 18.80 15.83 17.52
CA THR A 143 17.83 16.89 17.84
C THR A 143 17.72 17.94 16.72
N GLY A 144 18.85 18.43 16.20
CA GLY A 144 18.86 19.43 15.12
C GLY A 144 18.28 18.91 13.80
N ARG A 145 18.55 17.64 13.47
CA ARG A 145 18.07 16.97 12.24
C ARG A 145 16.58 16.63 12.32
N ILE A 146 16.11 16.24 13.50
CA ILE A 146 14.68 16.02 13.77
C ILE A 146 13.94 17.35 13.64
N LYS A 147 14.47 18.46 14.19
CA LYS A 147 13.87 19.79 14.07
C LYS A 147 13.73 20.24 12.62
N SER A 148 14.77 20.07 11.80
CA SER A 148 14.78 20.54 10.40
C SER A 148 13.99 19.67 9.43
N THR A 149 13.75 18.40 9.76
CA THR A 149 12.97 17.48 8.93
C THR A 149 11.48 17.68 9.18
N SER A 150 10.68 17.92 8.14
CA SER A 150 9.23 17.91 8.30
C SER A 150 8.74 16.47 8.35
N VAL A 151 7.86 16.17 9.31
CA VAL A 151 7.13 14.91 9.39
C VAL A 151 5.66 15.25 9.43
N VAL A 152 4.87 14.53 8.66
CA VAL A 152 3.43 14.71 8.57
C VAL A 152 2.77 13.39 8.96
N ARG A 153 1.84 13.47 9.91
CA ARG A 153 0.94 12.38 10.26
C ARG A 153 -0.32 12.51 9.42
N ILE A 154 -0.85 11.40 8.92
CA ILE A 154 -2.19 11.32 8.37
C ILE A 154 -2.98 10.39 9.29
N THR A 155 -3.93 10.97 10.03
CA THR A 155 -4.89 10.21 10.82
C THR A 155 -5.94 9.64 9.86
N VAL A 156 -6.09 8.32 9.86
CA VAL A 156 -7.02 7.61 8.97
C VAL A 156 -8.46 7.94 9.37
N HIS A 157 -9.24 8.43 8.41
CA HIS A 157 -10.69 8.62 8.55
C HIS A 157 -11.47 7.47 7.90
N ASP A 158 -11.02 7.03 6.72
CA ASP A 158 -11.64 5.95 5.95
C ASP A 158 -10.53 5.17 5.24
N LEU A 159 -10.61 3.85 5.25
CA LEU A 159 -9.65 2.96 4.60
C LEU A 159 -10.42 1.90 3.83
N SER A 160 -10.06 1.72 2.56
CA SER A 160 -10.57 0.63 1.74
C SER A 160 -9.41 -0.13 1.10
N ALA A 161 -9.44 -1.46 1.21
CA ALA A 161 -8.46 -2.35 0.63
C ALA A 161 -9.14 -3.24 -0.42
N LYS A 162 -8.54 -3.32 -1.62
CA LYS A 162 -9.05 -4.08 -2.77
C LYS A 162 -8.02 -5.05 -3.28
N TYR A 163 -8.25 -6.34 -3.09
CA TYR A 163 -7.35 -7.42 -3.48
C TYR A 163 -8.04 -8.27 -4.53
N LYS A 164 -7.45 -8.36 -5.74
CA LYS A 164 -8.05 -9.07 -6.87
C LYS A 164 -7.15 -10.21 -7.31
N PHE A 165 -7.58 -11.44 -7.02
CA PHE A 165 -6.85 -12.68 -7.27
C PHE A 165 -7.76 -13.81 -7.78
N GLY A 166 -8.85 -13.45 -8.47
CA GLY A 166 -9.71 -14.43 -9.14
C GLY A 166 -10.88 -14.94 -8.29
N GLN A 167 -11.23 -14.26 -7.19
CA GLN A 167 -12.35 -14.63 -6.30
C GLN A 167 -13.70 -14.81 -7.02
N ASN A 168 -13.87 -14.18 -8.18
CA ASN A 168 -15.08 -14.23 -8.99
C ASN A 168 -15.00 -15.23 -10.17
N MET A 169 -13.92 -16.01 -10.27
CA MET A 169 -13.70 -16.95 -11.38
C MET A 169 -14.52 -18.23 -11.18
N LYS A 170 -14.87 -18.88 -12.30
CA LYS A 170 -15.40 -20.25 -12.27
C LYS A 170 -14.24 -21.22 -12.01
N PRO A 171 -14.47 -22.38 -11.37
CA PRO A 171 -13.41 -23.34 -11.06
C PRO A 171 -12.52 -23.71 -12.26
N SER A 172 -13.11 -23.97 -13.43
CA SER A 172 -12.35 -24.31 -14.64
C SER A 172 -11.46 -23.18 -15.16
N ALA A 173 -11.90 -21.92 -15.02
CA ALA A 173 -11.08 -20.77 -15.38
C ALA A 173 -9.96 -20.55 -14.35
N TYR A 174 -10.27 -20.71 -13.06
CA TYR A 174 -9.30 -20.62 -11.98
C TYR A 174 -8.16 -21.63 -12.16
N GLU A 175 -8.47 -22.91 -12.42
CA GLU A 175 -7.46 -23.96 -12.66
C GLU A 175 -6.56 -23.66 -13.86
N LYS A 176 -7.14 -23.15 -14.96
CA LYS A 176 -6.35 -22.76 -16.13
C LYS A 176 -5.45 -21.57 -15.84
N VAL A 177 -5.93 -20.58 -15.08
CA VAL A 177 -5.12 -19.41 -14.72
C VAL A 177 -3.98 -19.80 -13.78
N THR A 178 -4.23 -20.61 -12.75
CA THR A 178 -3.16 -21.07 -11.85
C THR A 178 -2.13 -21.93 -12.60
N ALA A 179 -2.57 -22.87 -13.44
CA ALA A 179 -1.67 -23.66 -14.27
C ALA A 179 -0.84 -22.79 -15.23
N GLY A 180 -1.49 -21.84 -15.92
CA GLY A 180 -0.80 -20.93 -16.84
C GLY A 180 0.21 -20.01 -16.15
N LEU A 181 -0.07 -19.54 -14.93
CA LEU A 181 0.89 -18.77 -14.12
C LEU A 181 2.08 -19.65 -13.71
N LEU A 182 1.84 -20.87 -13.24
CA LEU A 182 2.91 -21.81 -12.85
C LEU A 182 3.77 -22.26 -14.04
N GLU A 183 3.17 -22.45 -15.22
CA GLU A 183 3.89 -22.79 -16.45
C GLU A 183 4.70 -21.60 -16.96
N ARG A 184 4.15 -20.38 -16.89
CA ARG A 184 4.85 -19.16 -17.32
C ARG A 184 6.04 -18.83 -16.44
N ASP A 185 5.92 -19.03 -15.12
CA ASP A 185 6.96 -18.90 -14.09
C ASP A 185 7.83 -17.63 -14.21
N LYS A 186 7.17 -16.46 -14.31
CA LYS A 186 7.86 -15.17 -14.42
C LYS A 186 7.43 -14.20 -13.33
N GLY A 187 8.36 -13.35 -12.89
CA GLY A 187 8.07 -12.29 -11.93
C GLY A 187 7.46 -12.85 -10.64
N LEU A 188 6.25 -12.40 -10.30
CA LEU A 188 5.53 -12.83 -9.10
C LEU A 188 4.48 -13.93 -9.40
N ASP A 189 4.58 -14.68 -10.50
CA ASP A 189 3.56 -15.67 -10.88
C ASP A 189 3.32 -16.71 -9.78
N ARG A 190 4.39 -17.29 -9.20
CA ARG A 190 4.26 -18.26 -8.10
C ARG A 190 3.63 -17.64 -6.85
N ASP A 191 4.11 -16.47 -6.44
CA ASP A 191 3.55 -15.72 -5.31
C ASP A 191 2.08 -15.36 -5.54
N THR A 192 1.74 -15.05 -6.79
CA THR A 192 0.37 -14.77 -7.21
C THR A 192 -0.50 -16.01 -6.99
N VAL A 193 -0.06 -17.20 -7.40
CA VAL A 193 -0.82 -18.44 -7.17
C VAL A 193 -1.01 -18.72 -5.68
N VAL A 194 0.03 -18.51 -4.85
CA VAL A 194 -0.09 -18.63 -3.38
C VAL A 194 -1.18 -17.67 -2.85
N LEU A 195 -1.19 -16.42 -3.32
CA LEU A 195 -2.23 -15.45 -2.94
C LEU A 195 -3.61 -15.83 -3.47
N MET A 196 -3.72 -16.40 -4.67
CA MET A 196 -4.98 -16.92 -5.19
C MET A 196 -5.54 -18.01 -4.27
N GLU A 197 -4.70 -18.97 -3.83
CA GLU A 197 -5.09 -20.06 -2.91
C GLU A 197 -5.48 -19.59 -1.51
N ALA A 198 -4.83 -18.51 -1.03
CA ALA A 198 -5.16 -17.87 0.24
C ALA A 198 -6.49 -17.11 0.16
N LEU A 199 -6.71 -16.34 -0.91
CA LEU A 199 -7.83 -15.41 -1.06
C LEU A 199 -9.06 -16.00 -1.74
N CYS A 200 -8.95 -17.18 -2.34
CA CYS A 200 -10.05 -17.90 -3.00
C CYS A 200 -10.27 -19.29 -2.39
N PRO A 201 -10.58 -19.41 -1.07
CA PRO A 201 -10.65 -20.69 -0.38
C PRO A 201 -11.70 -21.65 -0.97
N HIS A 202 -12.74 -21.13 -1.62
CA HIS A 202 -13.79 -21.94 -2.28
C HIS A 202 -13.30 -22.71 -3.52
N HIS A 203 -12.09 -22.41 -4.02
CA HIS A 203 -11.45 -23.17 -5.10
C HIS A 203 -10.48 -24.23 -4.59
N ARG A 204 -10.27 -24.34 -3.28
CA ARG A 204 -9.52 -25.47 -2.71
C ARG A 204 -10.29 -26.74 -3.05
N LYS A 205 -9.64 -27.67 -3.76
CA LYS A 205 -10.15 -29.03 -3.86
C LYS A 205 -10.25 -29.54 -2.43
N ASN A 206 -11.45 -29.88 -1.97
CA ASN A 206 -11.56 -30.73 -0.78
C ASN A 206 -10.66 -31.92 -1.06
N GLY A 207 -9.58 -32.05 -0.30
CA GLY A 207 -8.76 -33.25 -0.34
C GLY A 207 -9.71 -34.40 -0.06
N GLY A 208 -10.00 -35.19 -1.10
CA GLY A 208 -10.64 -36.47 -0.92
C GLY A 208 -9.68 -37.32 -0.10
N ASP A 209 -10.22 -37.93 0.94
CA ASP A 209 -9.64 -39.08 1.64
C ASP A 209 -9.18 -40.17 0.67
#